data_AF-T2JUA5-F1
#
_entry.id   AF-T2JUA5-F1
#
_cell.length_a   1.000
_cell.length_b   1.000
_cell.length_c   1.000
_cell.angle_alpha   90.00
_cell.angle_beta   90.00
_cell.angle_gamma   90.00
#
_symmetry.space_group_name_H-M   'P 1'
#
loop_
_entity.id
_entity.type
_entity.pdbx_description
1 polymer ?
#
loop_
_entity_poly.entity_id
_entity_poly.type
_entity_poly.pdbx_seq_one_letter_code
_entity_poly.pdbx_strand_id
1 'polypeptide(L)'
;MLTSTPSSQPAISQRRIVIGDVHGHYDTLNLLLEAIAPNSEDQVYFLGDLIDRGPQSSQVVDFVMRHKYHCILGNHEHMLLETVVKGMLTLINCKDGFMEGVTQP
;
A
#
# COMPACT_ATOMS: atom_id res chain seq x y z
N MET A 1 -44.89 -8.95 33.40
CA MET A 1 -44.15 -9.28 32.16
C MET A 1 -42.75 -8.71 32.31
N LEU A 2 -41.75 -9.56 32.55
CA LEU A 2 -40.35 -9.16 32.59
C LEU A 2 -39.91 -8.89 31.15
N THR A 3 -39.78 -7.63 30.76
CA THR A 3 -39.19 -7.26 29.48
C THR A 3 -37.69 -7.47 29.61
N SER A 4 -37.19 -8.54 29.00
CA SER A 4 -35.77 -8.84 28.86
C SER A 4 -35.05 -7.66 28.21
N THR A 5 -34.17 -7.00 28.96
CA THR A 5 -33.20 -6.05 28.43
C THR A 5 -32.36 -6.75 27.35
N PRO A 6 -32.19 -6.19 26.14
CA PRO A 6 -31.23 -6.75 25.21
C PRO A 6 -29.84 -6.52 25.82
N SER A 7 -29.17 -7.60 26.20
CA SER A 7 -27.78 -7.55 26.63
C SER A 7 -26.97 -6.96 25.48
N SER A 8 -26.42 -5.76 25.67
CA SER A 8 -25.43 -5.18 24.77
C SER A 8 -24.17 -6.01 24.85
N GLN A 9 -24.12 -7.09 24.07
CA GLN A 9 -22.88 -7.78 23.76
C GLN A 9 -21.93 -6.74 23.17
N PRO A 10 -20.70 -6.59 23.69
CA PRO A 10 -19.74 -5.70 23.06
C PRO A 10 -19.54 -6.24 21.64
N ALA A 11 -19.77 -5.41 20.63
CA ALA A 11 -19.39 -5.73 19.27
C ALA A 11 -17.91 -6.14 19.31
N ILE A 12 -17.59 -7.37 18.88
CA ILE A 12 -16.21 -7.83 18.83
C ILE A 12 -15.45 -6.85 17.94
N SER A 13 -14.64 -6.01 18.58
CA SER A 13 -13.79 -5.03 17.92
C SER A 13 -12.73 -5.80 17.15
N GLN A 14 -12.92 -5.92 15.84
CA GLN A 14 -11.94 -6.49 14.91
C GLN A 14 -10.59 -5.79 15.13
N ARG A 15 -9.53 -6.57 15.35
CA ARG A 15 -8.19 -6.03 15.63
C ARG A 15 -7.65 -5.39 14.36
N ARG A 16 -7.30 -4.10 14.43
CA ARG A 16 -6.67 -3.37 13.33
C ARG A 16 -5.17 -3.30 13.54
N ILE A 17 -4.42 -3.74 12.54
CA ILE A 17 -2.97 -3.71 12.49
C ILE A 17 -2.58 -2.69 11.44
N VAL A 18 -1.82 -1.68 11.84
CA VAL A 18 -1.37 -0.61 10.95
C VAL A 18 0.15 -0.68 10.86
N ILE A 19 0.66 -0.85 9.65
CA ILE A 19 2.07 -0.99 9.33
C ILE A 19 2.51 0.28 8.58
N GLY A 20 3.57 0.92 9.07
CA GLY A 20 4.17 2.10 8.46
C GLY A 20 5.13 1.75 7.32
N ASP A 21 6.07 2.65 7.07
CA ASP A 21 6.98 2.59 5.92
C ASP A 21 7.82 1.31 5.88
N VAL A 22 7.80 0.62 4.74
CA VAL A 22 8.55 -0.65 4.53
C VAL A 22 9.82 -0.41 3.74
N HIS A 23 9.82 0.56 2.81
CA HIS A 23 10.97 0.93 1.99
C HIS A 23 11.71 -0.28 1.39
N GLY A 24 10.97 -1.21 0.78
CA GLY A 24 11.55 -2.36 0.08
C GLY A 24 12.30 -3.38 0.94
N HIS A 25 12.15 -3.38 2.27
CA HIS A 25 12.75 -4.37 3.17
C HIS A 25 11.80 -5.55 3.41
N TYR A 26 11.70 -6.43 2.41
CA TYR A 26 10.80 -7.58 2.44
C TYR A 26 11.05 -8.52 3.63
N ASP A 27 12.32 -8.83 3.91
CA ASP A 27 12.67 -9.78 4.97
C ASP A 27 12.22 -9.26 6.35
N THR A 28 12.41 -7.95 6.61
CA THR A 28 11.96 -7.29 7.85
C THR A 28 10.44 -7.29 7.95
N LEU A 29 9.73 -7.04 6.84
CA LEU A 29 8.27 -7.11 6.80
C LEU A 29 7.79 -8.52 7.14
N ASN A 30 8.43 -9.56 6.60
CA ASN A 30 8.05 -10.94 6.88
C ASN A 30 8.25 -11.29 8.37
N LEU A 31 9.39 -10.91 8.96
CA LEU A 31 9.63 -11.09 10.40
C LEU A 31 8.61 -10.36 11.27
N LEU A 32 8.21 -9.14 10.87
CA LEU A 32 7.18 -8.38 11.58
C LEU A 32 5.83 -9.11 11.53
N LEU A 33 5.44 -9.65 10.38
CA LEU A 33 4.17 -10.36 10.22
C LEU A 33 4.16 -11.70 10.94
N GLU A 34 5.29 -12.41 10.99
CA GLU A 34 5.46 -13.61 11.82
C GLU A 34 5.27 -13.28 13.31
N ALA A 35 5.82 -12.17 13.78
CA ALA A 35 5.68 -11.73 15.17
C ALA A 35 4.25 -11.27 15.52
N ILE A 36 3.57 -10.58 14.58
CA ILE A 36 2.20 -10.09 14.78
C ILE A 36 1.16 -11.22 14.67
N ALA A 37 1.45 -12.22 13.82
CA ALA A 37 0.62 -13.37 13.47
C ALA A 37 -0.85 -12.97 13.19
N PRO A 38 -1.10 -12.17 12.13
CA PRO A 38 -2.46 -11.73 11.81
C PRO A 38 -3.35 -12.93 11.45
N ASN A 39 -4.56 -12.95 12.02
CA ASN A 39 -5.58 -13.95 11.70
C ASN A 39 -6.63 -13.40 10.70
N SER A 40 -7.61 -14.21 10.30
CA SER A 40 -8.63 -13.83 9.30
C SER A 40 -9.59 -12.72 9.74
N GLU A 41 -9.73 -12.48 11.04
CA GLU A 41 -10.53 -11.40 11.64
C GLU A 41 -9.70 -10.12 11.87
N ASP A 42 -8.39 -10.17 11.58
CA ASP A 42 -7.52 -9.00 11.70
C ASP A 42 -7.54 -8.20 10.40
N GLN A 43 -7.66 -6.88 10.51
CA GLN A 43 -7.57 -5.98 9.37
C GLN A 43 -6.17 -5.36 9.33
N VAL A 44 -5.42 -5.65 8.27
CA VAL A 44 -4.06 -5.13 8.06
C VAL A 44 -4.09 -3.95 7.08
N TYR A 45 -3.52 -2.83 7.51
CA TYR A 45 -3.40 -1.58 6.74
C TYR A 45 -1.94 -1.18 6.60
N PHE A 46 -1.53 -0.85 5.38
CA PHE A 46 -0.24 -0.25 5.05
C PHE A 46 -0.43 1.25 4.79
N LEU A 47 0.40 2.09 5.41
CA LEU A 47 0.29 3.55 5.32
C LEU A 47 0.91 4.16 4.06
N GLY A 48 1.65 3.39 3.26
CA GLY A 48 2.37 3.85 2.07
C GLY A 48 3.88 3.63 2.19
N ASP A 49 4.66 4.15 1.23
CA ASP A 49 6.12 4.04 1.18
C ASP A 49 6.59 2.57 1.33
N LEU A 50 5.89 1.69 0.60
CA LEU A 50 6.25 0.28 0.46
C LEU A 50 7.52 0.13 -0.38
N ILE A 51 7.71 1.06 -1.31
CA ILE A 51 8.83 1.11 -2.25
C ILE A 51 9.93 2.10 -1.80
N ASP A 52 11.04 2.11 -2.56
CA ASP A 52 12.22 2.95 -2.37
C ASP A 52 13.25 2.41 -1.35
N ARG A 53 14.53 2.73 -1.57
CA ARG A 53 15.75 2.41 -0.78
C ARG A 53 16.12 0.94 -0.58
N GLY A 54 15.15 0.04 -0.40
CA GLY A 54 15.39 -1.38 -0.19
C GLY A 54 15.57 -2.15 -1.51
N PRO A 55 16.33 -3.26 -1.50
CA PRO A 55 16.58 -4.06 -2.70
C PRO A 55 15.38 -4.89 -3.17
N GLN A 56 14.33 -5.05 -2.34
CA GLN A 56 13.23 -5.99 -2.56
C GLN A 56 11.86 -5.29 -2.70
N SER A 57 11.81 -4.05 -3.20
CA SER A 57 10.55 -3.30 -3.36
C SER A 57 9.48 -4.04 -4.17
N SER A 58 9.87 -4.76 -5.24
CA SER A 58 8.92 -5.56 -6.02
C SER A 58 8.28 -6.69 -5.19
N GLN A 59 9.06 -7.34 -4.35
CA GLN A 59 8.59 -8.44 -3.49
C GLN A 59 7.61 -7.93 -2.43
N VAL A 60 7.85 -6.74 -1.87
CA VAL A 60 6.92 -6.09 -0.93
C VAL A 60 5.58 -5.81 -1.60
N VAL A 61 5.59 -5.22 -2.80
CA VAL A 61 4.35 -4.92 -3.54
C VAL A 61 3.59 -6.19 -3.91
N ASP A 62 4.28 -7.20 -4.47
CA ASP A 62 3.69 -8.48 -4.81
C ASP A 62 3.07 -9.17 -3.60
N PHE A 63 3.73 -9.07 -2.44
CA PHE A 63 3.25 -9.64 -1.19
C PHE A 63 1.96 -8.97 -0.71
N VAL A 64 1.94 -7.63 -0.66
CA VAL A 64 0.76 -6.85 -0.25
C VAL A 64 -0.42 -7.12 -1.18
N MET A 65 -0.18 -7.17 -2.50
CA MET A 65 -1.21 -7.48 -3.49
C MET A 65 -1.75 -8.90 -3.34
N ARG A 66 -0.89 -9.91 -3.16
CA ARG A 66 -1.29 -11.32 -3.03
C ARG A 66 -2.17 -11.56 -1.80
N HIS A 67 -1.84 -10.91 -0.69
CA HIS A 67 -2.60 -11.03 0.56
C HIS A 67 -3.82 -10.09 0.64
N LYS A 68 -4.04 -9.26 -0.39
CA LYS A 68 -5.14 -8.30 -0.47
C LYS A 68 -5.21 -7.36 0.74
N TYR A 69 -4.06 -7.01 1.30
CA TYR A 69 -4.01 -6.06 2.40
C TYR A 69 -4.41 -4.66 1.94
N HIS A 70 -5.02 -3.89 2.83
CA HIS A 70 -5.37 -2.51 2.52
C HIS A 70 -4.10 -1.67 2.50
N CYS A 71 -3.92 -0.87 1.46
CA CYS A 71 -2.80 0.05 1.34
C CYS A 71 -3.31 1.43 0.97
N ILE A 72 -2.80 2.45 1.65
CA ILE A 72 -2.96 3.84 1.24
C ILE A 72 -1.82 4.16 0.26
N LEU A 73 -2.09 5.03 -0.72
CA LEU A 73 -1.06 5.48 -1.65
C LEU A 73 -0.08 6.39 -0.91
N GLY A 74 1.18 5.97 -0.80
CA GLY A 74 2.26 6.79 -0.26
C GLY A 74 2.76 7.82 -1.26
N ASN A 75 3.56 8.77 -0.76
CA ASN A 75 4.11 9.85 -1.58
C ASN A 75 5.08 9.29 -2.63
N HIS A 76 5.86 8.25 -2.29
CA HIS A 76 6.77 7.61 -3.23
C HIS A 76 6.01 6.84 -4.33
N GLU A 77 4.93 6.13 -4.00
CA GLU A 77 4.08 5.49 -5.00
C GLU A 77 3.41 6.51 -5.93
N HIS A 78 2.95 7.65 -5.39
CA HIS A 78 2.39 8.73 -6.21
C HIS A 78 3.43 9.32 -7.17
N MET A 79 4.67 9.53 -6.71
CA MET A 79 5.76 10.03 -7.55
C MET A 79 6.16 9.02 -8.65
N LEU A 80 6.17 7.71 -8.33
CA LEU A 80 6.41 6.66 -9.31
C LEU A 80 5.32 6.65 -10.39
N LEU A 81 4.04 6.70 -9.99
CA LEU A 81 2.92 6.74 -10.91
C LEU A 81 2.96 7.98 -11.82
N GLU A 82 3.26 9.15 -11.26
CA GLU A 82 3.45 10.36 -12.06
C GLU A 82 4.57 10.22 -13.08
N THR A 83 5.71 9.64 -12.67
CA THR A 83 6.87 9.47 -13.55
C THR A 83 6.59 8.48 -14.67
N VAL A 84 5.92 7.36 -14.36
CA VAL A 84 5.52 6.35 -15.36
C VAL A 84 4.51 6.93 -16.34
N VAL A 85 3.49 7.65 -15.86
CA VAL A 85 2.47 8.26 -16.72
C VAL A 85 3.08 9.38 -17.58
N LYS A 86 3.90 10.27 -17.01
CA LYS A 86 4.63 11.30 -17.76
C LYS A 86 5.56 10.69 -18.80
N GLY A 87 6.36 9.71 -18.42
CA GLY A 87 7.27 9.00 -19.33
C GLY A 87 6.53 8.29 -20.46
N MET A 88 5.38 7.70 -20.18
CA MET A 88 4.53 7.06 -21.18
C MET A 88 3.90 8.08 -22.15
N LEU A 89 3.44 9.23 -21.65
CA LEU A 89 3.00 10.34 -22.51
C LEU A 89 4.13 10.89 -23.37
N THR A 90 5.35 11.05 -22.82
CA THR A 90 6.52 11.48 -23.59
C THR A 90 6.85 10.47 -24.71
N LEU A 91 6.77 9.17 -24.43
CA LEU A 91 6.99 8.13 -25.44
C LEU A 91 5.91 8.11 -26.54
N ILE A 92 4.65 8.42 -26.19
CA ILE A 92 3.56 8.58 -27.17
C ILE A 92 3.82 9.82 -28.04
N ASN A 93 4.09 10.98 -27.43
CA ASN A 93 4.39 12.23 -28.15
C ASN A 93 5.65 12.12 -29.03
N CYS A 94 6.64 11.34 -28.61
CA CYS A 94 7.86 11.10 -29.39
C CYS A 94 7.61 10.16 -30.59
N LYS A 95 6.64 9.24 -30.50
CA LYS A 95 6.22 8.41 -31.64
C LYS A 95 5.40 9.19 -32.67
N ASP A 96 4.68 10.23 -32.24
CA ASP A 96 3.83 11.06 -33.10
C ASP A 96 4.54 12.29 -33.70
N GLY A 97 5.85 12.43 -33.48
CA GLY A 97 6.70 13.32 -34.28
C GLY A 97 6.46 14.83 -34.08
N PHE A 98 6.26 15.31 -32.85
CA PHE A 98 6.31 16.75 -32.57
C PHE A 98 7.12 17.03 -31.30
N MET A 99 8.35 17.52 -31.49
CA MET A 99 9.19 18.08 -30.42
C MET A 99 8.69 19.50 -30.11
N GLU A 100 7.65 19.64 -29.28
CA GLU A 100 7.37 20.92 -28.63
C GLU A 100 7.97 20.96 -27.22
N GLY A 101 8.69 22.06 -26.99
CA GLY A 101 9.67 22.23 -25.93
C GLY A 101 9.10 22.06 -24.52
N VAL A 102 9.84 21.31 -23.72
CA VAL A 102 9.70 21.30 -22.27
C VAL A 102 10.25 22.63 -21.74
N THR A 103 9.40 23.64 -21.65
CA THR A 103 9.64 24.76 -20.73
C THR A 103 9.08 24.34 -19.38
N GLN A 104 9.96 23.94 -18.45
CA GLN A 104 9.65 23.88 -17.03
C GLN A 104 9.57 25.32 -16.47
N PRO A 105 8.77 25.59 -15.43
CA PRO A 105 8.86 26.86 -14.69
C PRO A 105 10.18 27.00 -13.93
#